data_AF-A0A3D4JCU1-F1
#
_entry.id   AF-A0A3D4JCU1-F1
#
_cell.length_a   1.000
_cell.length_b   1.000
_cell.length_c   1.000
_cell.angle_alpha   90.00
_cell.angle_beta   90.00
_cell.angle_gamma   90.00
#
_symmetry.space_group_name_H-M   'P 1'
#
loop_
_entity.id
_entity.type
_entity.pdbx_description
1 polymer ?
#
loop_
_entity_poly.entity_id
_entity_poly.type
_entity_poly.pdbx_seq_one_letter_code
_entity_poly.pdbx_strand_id
1 'polypeptide(L)'
;MLATSQIEETAWDVYHPDSNHIWNRLFHQLYGRRASDGKEYGSNELDPLLWFDTTYIFNQPIYQQTLDVLEEFLNTHAERLINDPLKRAIFQHDMWAVFDWLILKENEYLSQSFEIQNLLAQVIQRVALSEEQILSLPDNYQQAIEAHIFPTDFQAQYPENAYLPPDLFQPNSAWVSIGRENGPIAITHINTAPFLGRSIFLVFVRSPNGREETLKFITSLQIESQPITPIGTEVALVRRMLLISDTGELILSPLIETIQIRRFNPHQTFYEFELNRKQLFKHFTGGLTSKKEIFSLFMSHGDVFESTHRPELKVNIPSICLGCHFDYPPTAISGNTQSIISYSRQNFPLSENMLPILLTTSWDNEARVVIRWKMNHETWRTLIELQK
;
A
#
# COMPACT_ATOMS: atom_id res chain seq x y z
N MET A 1 -28.04 23.81 31.70
CA MET A 1 -26.59 23.75 31.42
C MET A 1 -26.32 22.35 30.91
N LEU A 2 -26.14 22.20 29.59
CA LEU A 2 -25.98 20.91 28.92
C LEU A 2 -24.63 20.31 29.31
N ALA A 3 -24.64 19.09 29.84
CA ALA A 3 -23.44 18.29 30.01
C ALA A 3 -23.00 17.83 28.62
N THR A 4 -21.93 18.42 28.11
CA THR A 4 -21.19 17.88 26.96
C THR A 4 -20.54 16.58 27.42
N SER A 5 -21.14 15.44 27.06
CA SER A 5 -20.45 14.16 27.12
C SER A 5 -19.24 14.24 26.18
N GLN A 6 -18.03 14.21 26.75
CA GLN A 6 -16.84 13.89 25.98
C GLN A 6 -17.03 12.47 25.46
N ILE A 7 -17.32 12.34 24.17
CA ILE A 7 -17.23 11.05 23.47
C ILE A 7 -15.73 10.71 23.48
N GLU A 8 -15.34 9.66 24.20
CA GLU A 8 -13.98 9.12 24.12
C GLU A 8 -13.78 8.61 22.69
N GLU A 9 -12.97 9.31 21.88
CA GLU A 9 -12.64 8.92 20.51
C GLU A 9 -11.90 7.58 20.56
N THR A 10 -12.55 6.51 20.12
CA THR A 10 -11.93 5.19 20.06
C THR A 10 -10.96 5.11 18.89
N ALA A 11 -10.00 4.18 18.93
CA ALA A 11 -9.11 3.93 17.79
C ALA A 11 -9.88 3.60 16.49
N TRP A 12 -11.09 3.06 16.61
CA TRP A 12 -11.94 2.59 15.52
C TRP A 12 -12.92 3.63 14.96
N ASP A 13 -12.97 4.84 15.54
CA ASP A 13 -13.79 5.96 15.04
C ASP A 13 -13.13 6.63 13.82
N VAL A 14 -12.94 5.85 12.74
CA VAL A 14 -12.16 6.25 11.56
C VAL A 14 -13.00 7.05 10.57
N TYR A 15 -14.17 6.53 10.19
CA TYR A 15 -15.03 7.11 9.16
C TYR A 15 -16.03 8.11 9.71
N HIS A 16 -16.49 7.89 10.94
CA HIS A 16 -17.50 8.73 11.59
C HIS A 16 -17.19 8.92 13.08
N PRO A 17 -17.53 10.08 13.70
CA PRO A 17 -17.30 10.31 15.14
C PRO A 17 -18.12 9.42 16.08
N ASP A 18 -19.25 8.89 15.61
CA ASP A 18 -20.01 7.87 16.35
C ASP A 18 -19.36 6.49 16.16
N SER A 19 -18.85 5.92 17.24
CA SER A 19 -18.22 4.60 17.27
C SER A 19 -19.14 3.48 16.80
N ASN A 20 -20.46 3.63 16.96
CA ASN A 20 -21.45 2.65 16.50
C ASN A 20 -21.90 2.87 15.06
N HIS A 21 -21.39 3.91 14.39
CA HIS A 21 -21.71 4.16 12.99
C HIS A 21 -21.34 2.94 12.14
N ILE A 22 -22.24 2.54 11.26
CA ILE A 22 -22.13 1.27 10.52
C ILE A 22 -20.87 1.14 9.66
N TRP A 23 -20.34 2.24 9.13
CA TRP A 23 -19.05 2.25 8.43
C TRP A 23 -17.88 1.88 9.36
N ASN A 24 -17.86 2.41 10.60
CA ASN A 24 -16.83 2.06 11.58
C ASN A 24 -16.97 0.62 12.02
N ARG A 25 -18.21 0.14 12.24
CA ARG A 25 -18.47 -1.26 12.61
C ARG A 25 -18.03 -2.22 11.52
N LEU A 26 -18.38 -1.96 10.25
CA LEU A 26 -17.95 -2.79 9.12
C LEU A 26 -16.44 -2.76 8.94
N PHE A 27 -15.81 -1.59 8.99
CA PHE A 27 -14.35 -1.47 8.95
C PHE A 27 -13.68 -2.26 10.09
N HIS A 28 -14.15 -2.08 11.33
CA HIS A 28 -13.62 -2.78 12.49
C HIS A 28 -13.80 -4.29 12.37
N GLN A 29 -14.95 -4.76 11.89
CA GLN A 29 -15.20 -6.19 11.70
C GLN A 29 -14.19 -6.86 10.75
N LEU A 30 -13.73 -6.12 9.74
CA LEU A 30 -12.84 -6.64 8.70
C LEU A 30 -11.35 -6.40 8.96
N TYR A 31 -10.99 -5.31 9.64
CA TYR A 31 -9.60 -4.93 9.90
C TYR A 31 -9.15 -5.24 11.32
N GLY A 32 -10.10 -5.40 12.25
CA GLY A 32 -9.85 -5.68 13.66
C GLY A 32 -9.28 -7.06 13.89
N ARG A 33 -8.06 -7.10 14.45
CA ARG A 33 -7.48 -8.33 15.03
C ARG A 33 -7.19 -8.13 16.49
N ARG A 34 -7.59 -9.09 17.31
CA ARG A 34 -7.30 -9.11 18.75
C ARG A 34 -6.21 -10.15 19.03
N ALA A 35 -5.14 -9.72 19.68
CA ALA A 35 -4.07 -10.59 20.13
C ALA A 35 -4.44 -11.35 21.41
N SER A 36 -3.62 -12.35 21.76
CA SER A 36 -3.77 -13.15 23.00
C SER A 36 -3.68 -12.33 24.29
N ASP A 37 -3.08 -11.14 24.25
CA ASP A 37 -3.04 -10.18 25.37
C ASP A 37 -4.28 -9.28 25.46
N GLY A 38 -5.27 -9.49 24.58
CA GLY A 38 -6.51 -8.72 24.51
C GLY A 38 -6.40 -7.39 23.78
N LYS A 39 -5.20 -6.99 23.33
CA LYS A 39 -5.02 -5.74 22.57
C LYS A 39 -5.52 -5.91 21.14
N GLU A 40 -6.18 -4.86 20.64
CA GLU A 40 -6.63 -4.79 19.25
C GLU A 40 -5.64 -4.05 18.35
N TYR A 41 -5.60 -4.49 17.10
CA TYR A 41 -4.72 -4.02 16.03
C TYR A 41 -5.54 -3.85 14.75
N GLY A 42 -5.02 -3.06 13.79
CA GLY A 42 -5.62 -2.89 12.47
C GLY A 42 -6.22 -1.50 12.19
N SER A 43 -6.59 -0.74 13.23
CA SER A 43 -7.29 0.55 13.06
C SER A 43 -6.49 1.62 12.30
N ASN A 44 -5.16 1.52 12.31
CA ASN A 44 -4.25 2.40 11.58
C ASN A 44 -3.51 1.69 10.42
N GLU A 45 -3.78 0.42 10.17
CA GLU A 45 -3.06 -0.36 9.15
C GLU A 45 -3.68 -0.12 7.77
N LEU A 46 -2.84 0.06 6.74
CA LEU A 46 -3.31 0.29 5.38
C LEU A 46 -4.02 -0.91 4.79
N ASP A 47 -3.48 -2.11 5.01
CA ASP A 47 -4.04 -3.35 4.52
C ASP A 47 -4.67 -4.15 5.68
N PRO A 48 -5.68 -4.98 5.38
CA PRO A 48 -6.30 -5.80 6.41
C PRO A 48 -5.28 -6.80 6.93
N LEU A 49 -5.32 -7.04 8.23
CA LEU A 49 -4.46 -7.99 8.92
C LEU A 49 -4.92 -9.43 8.65
N LEU A 50 -4.96 -9.81 7.38
CA LEU A 50 -5.48 -11.08 6.89
C LEU A 50 -4.37 -11.83 6.13
N TRP A 51 -3.66 -12.70 6.85
CA TRP A 51 -2.61 -13.55 6.29
C TRP A 51 -3.13 -14.53 5.23
N PHE A 52 -2.25 -15.02 4.36
CA PHE A 52 -2.67 -16.00 3.35
C PHE A 52 -3.30 -17.25 3.98
N ASP A 53 -2.80 -17.68 5.14
CA ASP A 53 -3.24 -18.86 5.87
C ASP A 53 -4.28 -18.59 6.98
N THR A 54 -4.63 -17.33 7.27
CA THR A 54 -5.62 -17.05 8.33
C THR A 54 -7.01 -17.59 7.99
N THR A 55 -7.67 -18.11 9.02
CA THR A 55 -9.07 -18.58 8.99
C THR A 55 -10.00 -17.66 9.77
N TYR A 56 -9.46 -16.61 10.40
CA TYR A 56 -10.14 -15.73 11.35
C TYR A 56 -11.56 -15.33 10.94
N ILE A 57 -11.76 -14.84 9.71
CA ILE A 57 -13.06 -14.33 9.25
C ILE A 57 -14.11 -15.44 9.05
N PHE A 58 -13.67 -16.71 8.93
CA PHE A 58 -14.55 -17.87 8.73
C PHE A 58 -14.95 -18.54 10.05
N ASN A 59 -14.29 -18.20 11.15
CA ASN A 59 -14.56 -18.78 12.44
C ASN A 59 -15.81 -18.16 13.08
N GLN A 60 -16.64 -18.98 13.72
CA GLN A 60 -17.75 -18.47 14.51
C GLN A 60 -17.25 -17.84 15.83
N PRO A 61 -17.84 -16.73 16.32
CA PRO A 61 -19.00 -16.01 15.77
C PRO A 61 -18.64 -14.94 14.71
N ILE A 62 -17.35 -14.75 14.39
CA ILE A 62 -16.85 -13.68 13.49
C ILE A 62 -17.46 -13.77 12.10
N TYR A 63 -17.61 -14.99 11.57
CA TYR A 63 -18.25 -15.22 10.27
C TYR A 63 -19.67 -14.63 10.22
N GLN A 64 -20.53 -15.03 11.16
CA GLN A 64 -21.92 -14.55 11.20
C GLN A 64 -21.97 -13.03 11.42
N GLN A 65 -21.15 -12.50 12.33
CA GLN A 65 -21.09 -11.06 12.59
C GLN A 65 -20.67 -10.26 11.35
N THR A 66 -19.80 -10.82 10.51
CA THR A 66 -19.37 -10.22 9.25
C THR A 66 -20.52 -10.15 8.24
N LEU A 67 -21.27 -11.25 8.11
CA LEU A 67 -22.47 -11.27 7.26
C LEU A 67 -23.51 -10.26 7.76
N ASP A 68 -23.83 -10.28 9.05
CA ASP A 68 -24.85 -9.43 9.65
C ASP A 68 -24.56 -7.93 9.40
N VAL A 69 -23.32 -7.48 9.59
CA VAL A 69 -22.98 -6.06 9.39
C VAL A 69 -22.94 -5.65 7.92
N LEU A 70 -22.53 -6.56 7.02
CA LEU A 70 -22.57 -6.33 5.57
C LEU A 70 -24.01 -6.25 5.06
N GLU A 71 -24.87 -7.17 5.49
CA GLU A 71 -26.29 -7.15 5.16
C GLU A 71 -26.98 -5.92 5.72
N GLU A 72 -26.68 -5.53 6.97
CA GLU A 72 -27.19 -4.30 7.56
C GLU A 72 -26.77 -3.08 6.74
N PHE A 73 -25.50 -3.02 6.31
CA PHE A 73 -24.99 -1.92 5.47
C PHE A 73 -25.80 -1.79 4.19
N LEU A 74 -26.05 -2.91 3.51
CA LEU A 74 -26.78 -2.94 2.25
C LEU A 74 -28.29 -2.68 2.45
N ASN A 75 -28.92 -3.26 3.47
CA ASN A 75 -30.35 -3.13 3.71
C ASN A 75 -30.76 -1.73 4.19
N THR A 76 -29.87 -1.05 4.90
CA THR A 76 -30.11 0.31 5.42
C THR A 76 -29.67 1.42 4.47
N HIS A 77 -29.12 1.08 3.30
CA HIS A 77 -28.50 2.04 2.39
C HIS A 77 -27.42 2.91 3.06
N ALA A 78 -26.59 2.26 3.88
CA ALA A 78 -25.58 2.91 4.69
C ALA A 78 -24.56 3.70 3.86
N GLU A 79 -24.39 3.38 2.56
CA GLU A 79 -23.55 4.15 1.64
C GLU A 79 -23.95 5.63 1.56
N ARG A 80 -25.21 5.96 1.87
CA ARG A 80 -25.77 7.32 1.79
C ARG A 80 -25.54 8.16 3.06
N LEU A 81 -25.09 7.52 4.14
CA LEU A 81 -24.86 8.18 5.43
C LEU A 81 -23.60 9.07 5.39
N ILE A 82 -22.64 8.76 4.52
CA ILE A 82 -21.42 9.55 4.30
C ILE A 82 -21.29 9.90 2.82
N ASN A 83 -21.40 11.20 2.52
CA ASN A 83 -21.27 11.74 1.16
C ASN A 83 -19.88 12.29 0.85
N ASP A 84 -18.97 12.30 1.83
CA ASP A 84 -17.58 12.76 1.67
C ASP A 84 -16.84 11.84 0.67
N PRO A 85 -16.40 12.36 -0.49
CA PRO A 85 -15.73 11.54 -1.50
C PRO A 85 -14.43 10.92 -1.00
N LEU A 86 -13.66 11.63 -0.16
CA LEU A 86 -12.41 11.11 0.36
C LEU A 86 -12.64 9.92 1.29
N LYS A 87 -13.65 10.00 2.15
CA LYS A 87 -14.04 8.86 3.01
C LYS A 87 -14.55 7.68 2.19
N ARG A 88 -15.38 7.93 1.17
CA ARG A 88 -15.88 6.90 0.24
C ARG A 88 -14.74 6.19 -0.50
N ALA A 89 -13.77 6.95 -0.99
CA ALA A 89 -12.59 6.42 -1.68
C ALA A 89 -11.78 5.47 -0.80
N ILE A 90 -11.40 5.92 0.40
CA ILE A 90 -10.64 5.07 1.34
C ILE A 90 -11.46 3.85 1.76
N PHE A 91 -12.76 4.01 2.03
CA PHE A 91 -13.63 2.90 2.41
C PHE A 91 -13.77 1.87 1.28
N GLN A 92 -13.96 2.30 0.04
CA GLN A 92 -13.98 1.41 -1.13
C GLN A 92 -12.70 0.59 -1.22
N HIS A 93 -11.55 1.27 -1.13
CA HIS A 93 -10.25 0.64 -1.23
C HIS A 93 -10.03 -0.39 -0.10
N ASP A 94 -10.51 -0.09 1.10
CA ASP A 94 -10.44 -0.99 2.25
C ASP A 94 -11.28 -2.26 2.06
N MET A 95 -12.51 -2.10 1.56
CA MET A 95 -13.40 -3.24 1.27
C MET A 95 -12.83 -4.10 0.13
N TRP A 96 -12.25 -3.46 -0.88
CA TRP A 96 -11.64 -4.13 -2.02
C TRP A 96 -10.44 -5.00 -1.60
N ALA A 97 -9.68 -4.58 -0.58
CA ALA A 97 -8.59 -5.38 -0.01
C ALA A 97 -9.06 -6.75 0.50
N VAL A 98 -10.16 -6.76 1.25
CA VAL A 98 -10.72 -7.98 1.82
C VAL A 98 -11.34 -8.84 0.72
N PHE A 99 -12.04 -8.21 -0.23
CA PHE A 99 -12.59 -8.90 -1.39
C PHE A 99 -11.51 -9.67 -2.17
N ASP A 100 -10.41 -9.02 -2.51
CA ASP A 100 -9.31 -9.64 -3.24
C ASP A 100 -8.67 -10.79 -2.45
N TRP A 101 -8.53 -10.65 -1.13
CA TRP A 101 -8.01 -11.70 -0.26
C TRP A 101 -8.91 -12.94 -0.20
N LEU A 102 -10.24 -12.76 -0.17
CA LEU A 102 -11.19 -13.88 -0.12
C LEU A 102 -11.08 -14.79 -1.34
N ILE A 103 -10.69 -14.25 -2.50
CA ILE A 103 -10.55 -15.01 -3.75
C ILE A 103 -9.36 -15.97 -3.70
N LEU A 104 -8.36 -15.67 -2.87
CA LEU A 104 -7.19 -16.54 -2.71
C LEU A 104 -7.48 -17.79 -1.86
N LYS A 105 -8.70 -17.97 -1.34
CA LYS A 105 -9.02 -19.05 -0.42
C LYS A 105 -9.36 -20.35 -1.13
N GLU A 106 -8.85 -21.43 -0.57
CA GLU A 106 -8.97 -22.78 -1.12
C GLU A 106 -10.31 -23.44 -0.77
N ASN A 107 -10.52 -24.65 -1.32
CA ASN A 107 -11.77 -25.39 -1.39
C ASN A 107 -12.60 -25.46 -0.08
N GLU A 108 -11.95 -25.50 1.09
CA GLU A 108 -12.64 -25.66 2.39
C GLU A 108 -13.56 -24.47 2.74
N TYR A 109 -13.23 -23.27 2.27
CA TYR A 109 -13.97 -22.04 2.61
C TYR A 109 -14.66 -21.40 1.41
N LEU A 110 -14.82 -22.12 0.29
CA LEU A 110 -15.35 -21.52 -0.95
C LEU A 110 -16.76 -20.94 -0.77
N SER A 111 -17.67 -21.66 -0.11
CA SER A 111 -19.04 -21.17 0.14
C SER A 111 -19.04 -19.90 1.00
N GLN A 112 -18.29 -19.93 2.10
CA GLN A 112 -18.19 -18.81 3.04
C GLN A 112 -17.53 -17.59 2.39
N SER A 113 -16.49 -17.84 1.59
CA SER A 113 -15.79 -16.78 0.85
C SER A 113 -16.71 -16.15 -0.18
N PHE A 114 -17.48 -16.97 -0.92
CA PHE A 114 -18.42 -16.49 -1.92
C PHE A 114 -19.54 -15.62 -1.31
N GLU A 115 -20.11 -16.03 -0.16
CA GLU A 115 -21.14 -15.24 0.54
C GLU A 115 -20.63 -13.85 0.92
N ILE A 116 -19.46 -13.76 1.55
CA ILE A 116 -18.85 -12.48 1.94
C ILE A 116 -18.45 -11.66 0.69
N GLN A 117 -17.87 -12.30 -0.34
CA GLN A 117 -17.50 -11.65 -1.60
C GLN A 117 -18.70 -10.99 -2.29
N ASN A 118 -19.83 -11.70 -2.36
CA ASN A 118 -21.03 -11.20 -3.01
C ASN A 118 -21.59 -9.94 -2.32
N LEU A 119 -21.55 -9.90 -0.99
CA LEU A 119 -21.95 -8.72 -0.23
C LEU A 119 -20.94 -7.58 -0.39
N LEU A 120 -19.63 -7.86 -0.30
CA LEU A 120 -18.57 -6.86 -0.50
C LEU A 120 -18.60 -6.25 -1.90
N ALA A 121 -18.83 -7.05 -2.95
CA ALA A 121 -18.93 -6.55 -4.33
C ALA A 121 -20.02 -5.48 -4.48
N GLN A 122 -21.16 -5.69 -3.82
CA GLN A 122 -22.26 -4.71 -3.76
C GLN A 122 -21.89 -3.48 -2.93
N VAL A 123 -21.23 -3.65 -1.78
CA VAL A 123 -20.76 -2.51 -0.97
C VAL A 123 -19.80 -1.64 -1.80
N ILE A 124 -18.78 -2.25 -2.42
CA ILE A 124 -17.79 -1.59 -3.28
C ILE A 124 -18.47 -0.79 -4.40
N GLN A 125 -19.47 -1.36 -5.06
CA GLN A 125 -20.24 -0.70 -6.11
C GLN A 125 -21.03 0.50 -5.56
N ARG A 126 -21.68 0.36 -4.41
CA ARG A 126 -22.52 1.41 -3.80
C ARG A 126 -21.72 2.59 -3.24
N VAL A 127 -20.48 2.36 -2.82
CA VAL A 127 -19.59 3.44 -2.34
C VAL A 127 -18.73 4.05 -3.45
N ALA A 128 -18.76 3.48 -4.65
CA ALA A 128 -18.01 3.99 -5.80
C ALA A 128 -18.32 5.47 -6.09
N LEU A 129 -17.32 6.11 -6.68
CA LEU A 129 -17.29 7.53 -7.04
C LEU A 129 -17.27 7.66 -8.55
N SER A 130 -17.71 8.79 -9.08
CA SER A 130 -17.46 9.09 -10.49
C SER A 130 -15.97 9.30 -10.75
N GLU A 131 -15.53 9.13 -12.00
CA GLU A 131 -14.15 9.45 -12.41
C GLU A 131 -13.77 10.89 -12.01
N GLU A 132 -14.65 11.86 -12.25
CA GLU A 132 -14.44 13.26 -11.86
C GLU A 132 -14.21 13.41 -10.36
N GLN A 133 -15.02 12.74 -9.53
CA GLN A 133 -14.84 12.75 -8.08
C GLN A 133 -13.50 12.15 -7.68
N ILE A 134 -13.08 11.04 -8.28
CA ILE A 134 -11.79 10.39 -8.01
C ILE A 134 -10.63 11.33 -8.36
N LEU A 135 -10.66 11.96 -9.53
CA LEU A 135 -9.61 12.87 -9.97
C LEU A 135 -9.57 14.17 -9.15
N SER A 136 -10.71 14.55 -8.53
CA SER A 136 -10.81 15.72 -7.65
C SER A 136 -10.38 15.48 -6.19
N LEU A 137 -10.04 14.24 -5.84
CA LEU A 137 -9.55 13.91 -4.49
C LEU A 137 -8.28 14.71 -4.16
N PRO A 138 -8.02 15.00 -2.87
CA PRO A 138 -6.85 15.76 -2.48
C PRO A 138 -5.53 15.08 -2.90
N ASP A 139 -4.60 15.88 -3.44
CA ASP A 139 -3.19 15.49 -3.54
C ASP A 139 -2.57 15.57 -2.14
N ASN A 140 -2.51 14.41 -1.49
CA ASN A 140 -2.07 14.32 -0.12
C ASN A 140 -0.54 14.43 0.03
N TYR A 141 0.21 14.16 -1.03
CA TYR A 141 1.64 14.41 -1.07
C TYR A 141 1.94 15.91 -1.07
N GLN A 142 1.27 16.65 -1.96
CA GLN A 142 1.42 18.10 -2.05
C GLN A 142 1.02 18.79 -0.74
N GLN A 143 -0.07 18.35 -0.10
CA GLN A 143 -0.46 18.86 1.23
C GLN A 143 0.61 18.60 2.30
N ALA A 144 1.27 17.45 2.28
CA ALA A 144 2.35 17.15 3.22
C ALA A 144 3.58 18.06 3.02
N ILE A 145 3.91 18.38 1.77
CA ILE A 145 4.97 19.34 1.42
C ILE A 145 4.61 20.75 1.91
N GLU A 146 3.40 21.23 1.63
CA GLU A 146 2.90 22.55 2.01
C GLU A 146 2.78 22.74 3.53
N ALA A 147 2.59 21.64 4.28
CA ALA A 147 2.54 21.68 5.74
C ALA A 147 3.92 21.96 6.38
N HIS A 148 5.02 21.83 5.63
CA HIS A 148 6.39 22.09 6.10
C HIS A 148 6.79 21.33 7.39
N ILE A 149 6.18 20.18 7.65
CA ILE A 149 6.46 19.36 8.86
C ILE A 149 7.71 18.50 8.65
N PHE A 150 7.95 18.03 7.44
CA PHE A 150 9.09 17.21 7.09
C PHE A 150 10.14 18.05 6.34
N PRO A 151 11.44 17.82 6.59
CA PRO A 151 12.50 18.36 5.74
C PRO A 151 12.26 17.99 4.26
N THR A 152 12.69 18.85 3.35
CA THR A 152 12.58 18.61 1.90
C THR A 152 13.70 17.74 1.33
N ASP A 153 14.81 17.63 2.07
CA ASP A 153 16.01 16.90 1.68
C ASP A 153 16.64 16.20 2.87
N PHE A 154 17.51 15.23 2.59
CA PHE A 154 18.31 14.55 3.60
C PHE A 154 19.17 15.54 4.40
N GLN A 155 19.12 15.43 5.73
CA GLN A 155 19.90 16.26 6.64
C GLN A 155 21.01 15.42 7.29
N ALA A 156 22.25 15.59 6.85
CA ALA A 156 23.39 14.81 7.34
C ALA A 156 23.62 14.90 8.86
N GLN A 157 23.22 16.02 9.47
CA GLN A 157 23.30 16.24 10.92
C GLN A 157 22.18 15.57 11.73
N TYR A 158 21.09 15.16 11.06
CA TYR A 158 19.95 14.44 11.63
C TYR A 158 19.55 13.28 10.70
N PRO A 159 20.45 12.29 10.49
CA PRO A 159 20.27 11.24 9.49
C PRO A 159 19.10 10.31 9.77
N GLU A 160 18.50 10.35 10.96
CA GLU A 160 17.29 9.62 11.33
C GLU A 160 15.99 10.35 10.96
N ASN A 161 16.06 11.64 10.58
CA ASN A 161 14.88 12.40 10.20
C ASN A 161 14.44 12.03 8.79
N ALA A 162 13.24 11.50 8.67
CA ALA A 162 12.57 11.30 7.40
C ALA A 162 12.31 12.64 6.71
N TYR A 163 12.42 12.66 5.38
CA TYR A 163 12.24 13.85 4.53
C TYR A 163 11.34 13.52 3.33
N LEU A 164 10.69 14.54 2.76
CA LEU A 164 9.83 14.43 1.59
C LEU A 164 10.30 15.37 0.48
N PRO A 165 10.84 14.85 -0.64
CA PRO A 165 11.31 15.66 -1.76
C PRO A 165 10.17 16.35 -2.53
N PRO A 166 10.09 17.69 -2.56
CA PRO A 166 8.99 18.40 -3.23
C PRO A 166 8.97 18.18 -4.76
N ASP A 167 10.08 17.71 -5.34
CA ASP A 167 10.26 17.49 -6.77
C ASP A 167 10.16 16.01 -7.20
N LEU A 168 9.79 15.09 -6.30
CA LEU A 168 9.74 13.64 -6.56
C LEU A 168 8.94 13.28 -7.82
N PHE A 169 7.82 13.96 -8.03
CA PHE A 169 6.89 13.71 -9.13
C PHE A 169 7.03 14.69 -10.31
N GLN A 170 7.99 15.62 -10.25
CA GLN A 170 8.16 16.62 -11.29
C GLN A 170 8.89 16.01 -12.51
N PRO A 171 8.36 16.12 -13.75
CA PRO A 171 8.91 15.40 -14.92
C PRO A 171 10.39 15.66 -15.22
N ASN A 172 10.88 16.85 -14.88
CA ASN A 172 12.24 17.31 -15.14
C ASN A 172 13.16 17.27 -13.91
N SER A 173 12.72 16.69 -12.78
CA SER A 173 13.55 16.60 -11.58
C SER A 173 14.69 15.61 -11.72
N ALA A 174 15.56 15.56 -10.71
CA ALA A 174 16.60 14.54 -10.63
C ALA A 174 16.06 13.14 -10.32
N TRP A 175 14.80 13.05 -9.87
CA TRP A 175 14.06 11.80 -9.68
C TRP A 175 13.54 11.30 -11.02
N VAL A 176 14.07 10.17 -11.48
CA VAL A 176 13.68 9.55 -12.74
C VAL A 176 12.85 8.30 -12.44
N SER A 177 11.60 8.29 -12.91
CA SER A 177 10.74 7.11 -12.84
C SER A 177 11.30 6.00 -13.73
N ILE A 178 11.40 4.80 -13.17
CA ILE A 178 11.82 3.60 -13.88
C ILE A 178 10.67 2.58 -13.95
N GLY A 179 10.57 1.93 -15.10
CA GLY A 179 9.68 0.83 -15.40
C GLY A 179 10.49 -0.39 -15.84
N ARG A 180 9.80 -1.44 -16.28
CA ARG A 180 10.43 -2.62 -16.90
C ARG A 180 9.66 -3.03 -18.15
N GLU A 181 10.33 -3.77 -19.03
CA GLU A 181 9.61 -4.43 -20.12
C GLU A 181 8.74 -5.57 -19.60
N ASN A 182 7.65 -5.87 -20.32
CA ASN A 182 6.81 -7.05 -20.10
C ASN A 182 6.12 -7.09 -18.72
N GLY A 183 5.62 -5.95 -18.25
CA GLY A 183 4.69 -5.86 -17.12
C GLY A 183 5.11 -4.85 -16.07
N PRO A 184 4.40 -4.83 -14.93
CA PRO A 184 4.63 -3.83 -13.89
C PRO A 184 6.05 -3.86 -13.30
N ILE A 185 6.61 -2.69 -13.01
CA ILE A 185 7.74 -2.58 -12.10
C ILE A 185 7.31 -2.99 -10.68
N ALA A 186 8.25 -3.48 -9.87
CA ALA A 186 8.01 -3.94 -8.51
C ALA A 186 6.91 -5.01 -8.43
N ILE A 187 6.79 -5.89 -9.44
CA ILE A 187 5.70 -6.87 -9.57
C ILE A 187 5.43 -7.70 -8.31
N THR A 188 6.45 -8.03 -7.52
CA THR A 188 6.26 -8.73 -6.22
C THR A 188 5.38 -7.94 -5.26
N HIS A 189 5.42 -6.60 -5.29
CA HIS A 189 4.54 -5.72 -4.52
C HIS A 189 3.14 -5.58 -5.15
N ILE A 190 2.92 -6.09 -6.36
CA ILE A 190 1.65 -5.98 -7.08
C ILE A 190 0.90 -7.31 -7.06
N ASN A 191 1.60 -8.43 -7.29
CA ASN A 191 0.97 -9.74 -7.44
C ASN A 191 0.84 -10.53 -6.13
N THR A 192 1.48 -10.09 -5.05
CA THR A 192 1.35 -10.75 -3.74
C THR A 192 0.19 -10.17 -2.96
N ALA A 193 -0.43 -11.01 -2.13
CA ALA A 193 -1.29 -10.54 -1.06
C ALA A 193 -0.45 -9.68 -0.08
N PRO A 194 -1.01 -8.57 0.44
CA PRO A 194 -2.41 -8.15 0.34
C PRO A 194 -2.69 -7.18 -0.83
N PHE A 195 -1.72 -6.89 -1.70
CA PHE A 195 -1.81 -5.78 -2.67
C PHE A 195 -2.67 -6.11 -3.89
N LEU A 196 -2.38 -7.22 -4.57
CA LEU A 196 -3.17 -7.80 -5.68
C LEU A 196 -3.61 -6.77 -6.75
N GLY A 197 -2.75 -5.79 -7.03
CA GLY A 197 -2.97 -4.72 -8.02
C GLY A 197 -4.09 -3.73 -7.71
N ARG A 198 -4.47 -3.57 -6.43
CA ARG A 198 -5.37 -2.48 -5.98
C ARG A 198 -4.68 -1.11 -5.91
N SER A 199 -3.36 -1.13 -5.97
CA SER A 199 -2.50 0.05 -5.99
C SER A 199 -1.41 -0.15 -7.01
N ILE A 200 -0.92 0.95 -7.57
CA ILE A 200 0.27 0.94 -8.41
C ILE A 200 1.49 1.19 -7.53
N PHE A 201 2.62 0.60 -7.93
CA PHE A 201 3.91 0.88 -7.32
C PHE A 201 4.78 1.60 -8.34
N LEU A 202 5.23 2.79 -7.98
CA LEU A 202 6.13 3.61 -8.76
C LEU A 202 7.52 3.53 -8.15
N VAL A 203 8.54 3.42 -8.99
CA VAL A 203 9.94 3.42 -8.55
C VAL A 203 10.65 4.60 -9.18
N PHE A 204 11.24 5.46 -8.36
CA PHE A 204 12.07 6.57 -8.81
C PHE A 204 13.50 6.37 -8.34
N VAL A 205 14.47 6.76 -9.18
CA VAL A 205 15.90 6.74 -8.86
C VAL A 205 16.43 8.17 -8.96
N ARG A 206 17.34 8.55 -8.06
CA ARG A 206 18.06 9.84 -8.10
C ARG A 206 19.53 9.64 -7.76
N SER A 207 20.42 10.07 -8.65
CA SER A 207 21.84 10.21 -8.39
C SER A 207 22.13 11.54 -7.68
N PRO A 208 23.14 11.63 -6.78
CA PRO A 208 23.50 12.88 -6.09
C PRO A 208 23.92 14.01 -7.06
N ASN A 209 24.38 13.65 -8.27
CA ASN A 209 24.91 14.61 -9.24
C ASN A 209 23.84 15.11 -10.23
N GLY A 210 22.56 14.88 -9.93
CA GLY A 210 21.44 15.39 -10.72
C GLY A 210 21.00 14.48 -11.86
N ARG A 211 20.04 14.97 -12.65
CA ARG A 211 19.25 14.17 -13.60
C ARG A 211 20.09 13.48 -14.68
N GLU A 212 21.04 14.17 -15.29
CA GLU A 212 21.87 13.59 -16.36
C GLU A 212 22.67 12.38 -15.86
N GLU A 213 23.22 12.47 -14.64
CA GLU A 213 23.93 11.37 -14.00
C GLU A 213 22.97 10.27 -13.53
N THR A 214 21.75 10.60 -13.11
CA THR A 214 20.69 9.60 -12.86
C THR A 214 20.40 8.78 -14.12
N LEU A 215 20.27 9.43 -15.27
CA LEU A 215 19.99 8.74 -16.54
C LEU A 215 21.15 7.83 -16.96
N LYS A 216 22.39 8.32 -16.88
CA LYS A 216 23.59 7.51 -17.14
C LYS A 216 23.67 6.29 -16.22
N PHE A 217 23.35 6.47 -14.94
CA PHE A 217 23.32 5.37 -13.98
C PHE A 217 22.23 4.33 -14.32
N ILE A 218 21.02 4.76 -14.68
CA ILE A 218 19.96 3.82 -15.11
C ILE A 218 20.38 3.04 -16.37
N THR A 219 21.10 3.69 -17.30
CA THR A 219 21.67 3.00 -18.47
C THR A 219 22.75 2.01 -18.05
N SER A 220 23.64 2.36 -17.13
CA SER A 220 24.71 1.46 -16.68
C SER A 220 24.16 0.17 -16.04
N LEU A 221 23.05 0.26 -15.29
CA LEU A 221 22.35 -0.89 -14.73
C LEU A 221 21.95 -1.95 -15.77
N GLN A 222 21.76 -1.56 -17.04
CA GLN A 222 21.30 -2.43 -18.11
C GLN A 222 22.43 -3.00 -18.96
N ILE A 223 23.61 -2.38 -18.98
CA ILE A 223 24.69 -2.70 -19.93
C ILE A 223 25.97 -3.19 -19.25
N GLU A 224 26.22 -2.78 -18.00
CA GLU A 224 27.41 -3.17 -17.26
C GLU A 224 27.15 -4.46 -16.50
N SER A 225 28.14 -5.35 -16.44
CA SER A 225 28.06 -6.60 -15.67
C SER A 225 28.13 -6.37 -14.15
N GLN A 226 28.75 -5.26 -13.73
CA GLN A 226 28.92 -4.88 -12.32
C GLN A 226 28.72 -3.37 -12.13
N PRO A 227 27.49 -2.87 -12.31
CA PRO A 227 27.21 -1.44 -12.16
C PRO A 227 27.41 -0.98 -10.72
N ILE A 228 28.15 0.13 -10.57
CA ILE A 228 28.43 0.74 -9.27
C ILE A 228 27.35 1.78 -8.97
N THR A 229 26.64 1.60 -7.86
CA THR A 229 25.69 2.61 -7.37
C THR A 229 26.46 3.78 -6.75
N PRO A 230 26.32 5.02 -7.27
CA PRO A 230 27.00 6.18 -6.71
C PRO A 230 26.61 6.42 -5.24
N ILE A 231 27.58 6.81 -4.41
CA ILE A 231 27.33 7.19 -3.01
C ILE A 231 26.38 8.39 -2.96
N GLY A 232 25.33 8.30 -2.16
CA GLY A 232 24.28 9.30 -2.04
C GLY A 232 23.13 9.09 -3.03
N THR A 233 23.14 8.02 -3.83
CA THR A 233 21.99 7.62 -4.65
C THR A 233 20.78 7.38 -3.75
N GLU A 234 19.61 7.74 -4.27
CA GLU A 234 18.34 7.56 -3.60
C GLU A 234 17.36 6.80 -4.49
N VAL A 235 16.52 5.96 -3.88
CA VAL A 235 15.41 5.28 -4.54
C VAL A 235 14.14 5.51 -3.75
N ALA A 236 13.08 5.94 -4.43
CA ALA A 236 11.75 6.05 -3.83
C ALA A 236 10.85 4.95 -4.39
N LEU A 237 10.26 4.15 -3.51
CA LEU A 237 9.14 3.27 -3.81
C LEU A 237 7.86 3.93 -3.31
N VAL A 238 6.94 4.22 -4.23
CA VAL A 238 5.68 4.91 -3.91
C VAL A 238 4.52 3.98 -4.22
N ARG A 239 3.64 3.76 -3.25
CA ARG A 239 2.36 3.09 -3.45
C ARG A 239 1.27 4.15 -3.64
N ARG A 240 0.57 4.10 -4.79
CA ARG A 240 -0.50 5.04 -5.15
C ARG A 240 -1.79 4.29 -5.46
N MET A 241 -2.88 4.76 -4.88
CA MET A 241 -4.15 4.06 -4.83
C MET A 241 -4.87 4.05 -6.18
N LEU A 242 -5.34 2.87 -6.62
CA LEU A 242 -6.37 2.76 -7.64
C LEU A 242 -7.75 2.72 -6.97
N LEU A 243 -8.73 3.31 -7.64
CA LEU A 243 -10.13 3.28 -7.24
C LEU A 243 -10.98 2.74 -8.40
N ILE A 244 -12.14 2.19 -8.06
CA ILE A 244 -13.13 1.70 -9.01
C ILE A 244 -14.18 2.80 -9.16
N SER A 245 -14.38 3.30 -10.38
CA SER A 245 -15.44 4.27 -10.64
C SER A 245 -16.83 3.63 -10.52
N ASP A 246 -17.86 4.47 -10.45
CA ASP A 246 -19.26 4.05 -10.54
C ASP A 246 -19.62 3.38 -11.88
N THR A 247 -18.80 3.57 -12.92
CA THR A 247 -18.86 2.86 -14.20
C THR A 247 -18.09 1.53 -14.22
N GLY A 248 -17.40 1.19 -13.12
CA GLY A 248 -16.59 -0.03 -13.00
C GLY A 248 -15.20 0.08 -13.63
N GLU A 249 -14.70 1.28 -13.91
CA GLU A 249 -13.38 1.52 -14.47
C GLU A 249 -12.33 1.74 -13.38
N LEU A 250 -11.09 1.31 -13.63
CA LEU A 250 -9.98 1.54 -12.71
C LEU A 250 -9.33 2.89 -12.98
N ILE A 251 -9.40 3.78 -11.99
CA ILE A 251 -8.86 5.14 -12.07
C ILE A 251 -7.70 5.30 -11.08
N LEU A 252 -6.61 5.90 -11.54
CA LEU A 252 -5.50 6.29 -10.67
C LEU A 252 -5.87 7.55 -9.86
N SER A 253 -6.08 7.39 -8.56
CA SER A 253 -6.38 8.52 -7.68
C SER A 253 -5.14 9.36 -7.38
N PRO A 254 -5.26 10.64 -6.97
CA PRO A 254 -4.17 11.44 -6.41
C PRO A 254 -3.59 10.93 -5.07
N LEU A 255 -4.22 9.94 -4.43
CA LEU A 255 -3.88 9.52 -3.07
C LEU A 255 -2.66 8.60 -3.03
N ILE A 256 -1.64 9.03 -2.30
CA ILE A 256 -0.45 8.26 -1.95
C ILE A 256 -0.68 7.52 -0.64
N GLU A 257 -0.47 6.21 -0.65
CA GLU A 257 -0.62 5.34 0.51
C GLU A 257 0.70 5.22 1.27
N THR A 258 1.80 4.94 0.56
CA THR A 258 3.13 4.85 1.17
C THR A 258 4.20 5.49 0.30
N ILE A 259 5.22 6.03 0.96
CA ILE A 259 6.48 6.45 0.33
C ILE A 259 7.62 5.84 1.14
N GLN A 260 8.45 5.03 0.50
CA GLN A 260 9.69 4.54 1.07
C GLN A 260 10.87 5.13 0.31
N ILE A 261 11.69 5.93 0.99
CA ILE A 261 12.93 6.48 0.45
C ILE A 261 14.10 5.69 1.00
N ARG A 262 14.93 5.17 0.10
CA ARG A 262 16.16 4.44 0.39
C ARG A 262 17.33 5.32 -0.02
N ARG A 263 18.25 5.61 0.90
CA ARG A 263 19.50 6.34 0.61
C ARG A 263 20.70 5.44 0.80
N PHE A 264 21.61 5.43 -0.16
CA PHE A 264 22.79 4.56 -0.17
C PHE A 264 24.07 5.34 0.16
N ASN A 265 24.67 5.12 1.33
CA ASN A 265 25.91 5.80 1.73
C ASN A 265 26.73 5.04 2.80
N PRO A 266 27.70 4.19 2.43
CA PRO A 266 27.55 3.05 1.52
C PRO A 266 26.47 2.04 2.01
N HIS A 267 26.07 2.13 3.28
CA HIS A 267 24.93 1.38 3.83
C HIS A 267 23.60 2.00 3.39
N GLN A 268 22.56 1.18 3.35
CA GLN A 268 21.21 1.61 3.03
C GLN A 268 20.51 2.14 4.29
N THR A 269 19.94 3.33 4.19
CA THR A 269 19.05 3.92 5.20
C THR A 269 17.64 4.01 4.63
N PHE A 270 16.63 3.74 5.46
CA PHE A 270 15.22 3.74 5.06
C PHE A 270 14.47 4.87 5.77
N TYR A 271 13.63 5.56 5.01
CA TYR A 271 12.66 6.52 5.50
C TYR A 271 11.30 6.13 4.94
N GLU A 272 10.31 5.96 5.80
CA GLU A 272 8.99 5.49 5.38
C GLU A 272 7.91 6.44 5.86
N PHE A 273 6.98 6.70 4.95
CA PHE A 273 5.76 7.44 5.21
C PHE A 273 4.57 6.55 4.87
N GLU A 274 3.58 6.58 5.74
CA GLU A 274 2.35 5.83 5.59
C GLU A 274 1.15 6.76 5.80
N LEU A 275 0.12 6.55 4.99
CA LEU A 275 -1.16 7.23 5.11
C LEU A 275 -1.87 6.81 6.39
N ASN A 276 -2.20 7.80 7.21
CA ASN A 276 -3.09 7.66 8.35
C ASN A 276 -4.47 8.22 7.99
N ARG A 277 -5.49 7.34 7.92
CA ARG A 277 -6.87 7.70 7.53
C ARG A 277 -7.44 8.85 8.36
N LYS A 278 -7.28 8.81 9.68
CA LYS A 278 -7.81 9.84 10.59
C LYS A 278 -7.16 11.20 10.34
N GLN A 279 -5.84 11.24 10.11
CA GLN A 279 -5.14 12.48 9.79
C GLN A 279 -5.48 12.99 8.39
N LEU A 280 -5.63 12.08 7.41
CA LEU A 280 -6.08 12.40 6.06
C LEU A 280 -7.44 13.10 6.08
N PHE A 281 -8.43 12.53 6.79
CA PHE A 281 -9.77 13.12 6.89
C PHE A 281 -9.82 14.42 7.68
N LYS A 282 -8.81 14.68 8.53
CA LYS A 282 -8.62 15.96 9.24
C LYS A 282 -7.78 16.96 8.42
N HIS A 283 -7.38 16.60 7.19
CA HIS A 283 -6.45 17.36 6.33
C HIS A 283 -5.13 17.73 7.03
N PHE A 284 -4.74 16.95 8.04
CA PHE A 284 -3.51 17.16 8.77
C PHE A 284 -2.37 16.49 8.01
N THR A 285 -1.44 17.28 7.46
CA THR A 285 -0.28 16.82 6.65
C THR A 285 -0.63 15.90 5.48
N GLY A 286 -1.81 16.06 4.87
CA GLY A 286 -2.30 15.09 3.88
C GLY A 286 -2.44 13.67 4.44
N GLY A 287 -2.46 13.50 5.75
CA GLY A 287 -2.45 12.20 6.40
C GLY A 287 -1.16 11.41 6.29
N LEU A 288 -0.08 11.93 5.70
CA LEU A 288 1.20 11.22 5.64
C LEU A 288 1.93 11.32 6.98
N THR A 289 2.32 10.18 7.53
CA THR A 289 3.02 10.07 8.81
C THR A 289 4.31 9.29 8.65
N SER A 290 5.40 9.75 9.27
CA SER A 290 6.66 9.00 9.27
C SER A 290 6.54 7.77 10.17
N LYS A 291 6.83 6.59 9.61
CA LYS A 291 6.91 5.31 10.34
C LYS A 291 8.35 5.03 10.72
N LYS A 292 8.58 4.77 12.01
CA LYS A 292 9.87 4.29 12.54
C LYS A 292 9.91 2.77 12.72
N GLU A 293 8.75 2.14 12.78
CA GLU A 293 8.59 0.70 12.91
C GLU A 293 7.92 0.16 11.65
N ILE A 294 8.55 -0.82 11.00
CA ILE A 294 7.97 -1.55 9.88
C ILE A 294 7.02 -2.58 10.48
N PHE A 295 5.73 -2.28 10.49
CA PHE A 295 4.72 -3.31 10.71
C PHE A 295 4.53 -4.09 9.40
N SER A 296 4.42 -5.42 9.50
CA SER A 296 4.63 -6.44 8.47
C SER A 296 3.97 -6.16 7.11
N LEU A 297 4.65 -5.41 6.23
CA LEU A 297 4.17 -5.13 4.86
C LEU A 297 4.02 -6.40 3.98
N PHE A 298 4.54 -7.55 4.41
CA PHE A 298 4.61 -8.76 3.58
C PHE A 298 4.06 -10.03 4.23
N MET A 299 3.40 -9.94 5.39
CA MET A 299 2.86 -11.15 6.05
C MET A 299 3.94 -12.26 6.15
N SER A 300 5.18 -11.83 6.41
CA SER A 300 6.43 -12.57 6.22
C SER A 300 6.66 -13.73 7.19
N HIS A 301 5.70 -13.94 8.09
CA HIS A 301 5.64 -14.94 9.13
C HIS A 301 4.18 -15.41 9.20
N GLY A 302 3.91 -16.58 9.76
CA GLY A 302 2.53 -17.07 9.95
C GLY A 302 1.68 -16.08 10.76
N ASP A 303 0.36 -16.29 10.76
CA ASP A 303 -0.57 -15.43 11.48
C ASP A 303 -0.29 -15.40 13.00
N VAL A 304 0.32 -14.31 13.45
CA VAL A 304 0.73 -14.12 14.85
C VAL A 304 -0.46 -13.98 15.80
N PHE A 305 -1.64 -13.61 15.30
CA PHE A 305 -2.86 -13.45 16.09
C PHE A 305 -3.57 -14.79 16.33
N GLU A 306 -3.34 -15.80 15.50
CA GLU A 306 -3.84 -17.16 15.72
C GLU A 306 -2.85 -18.03 16.54
N SER A 307 -1.65 -17.52 16.81
CA SER A 307 -0.67 -18.22 17.65
C SER A 307 -1.05 -18.16 19.14
N THR A 308 -0.82 -19.25 19.88
CA THR A 308 -1.08 -19.34 21.33
C THR A 308 -0.04 -18.60 22.18
N HIS A 309 1.04 -18.13 21.57
CA HIS A 309 2.09 -17.39 22.26
C HIS A 309 1.84 -15.89 22.15
N ARG A 310 2.56 -15.09 22.96
CA ARG A 310 2.50 -13.63 22.82
C ARG A 310 2.96 -13.28 21.40
N PRO A 311 2.19 -12.50 20.62
CA PRO A 311 2.56 -12.23 19.24
C PRO A 311 3.89 -11.48 19.21
N GLU A 312 4.88 -12.06 18.54
CA GLU A 312 6.11 -11.35 18.22
C GLU A 312 5.82 -10.49 16.99
N LEU A 313 5.35 -9.27 17.24
CA LEU A 313 4.96 -8.30 16.21
C LEU A 313 6.16 -7.67 15.48
N LYS A 314 7.39 -7.97 15.91
CA LYS A 314 8.60 -7.54 15.22
C LYS A 314 8.95 -8.57 14.16
N VAL A 315 8.96 -8.12 12.92
CA VAL A 315 9.30 -8.94 11.75
C VAL A 315 10.75 -9.42 11.84
N ASN A 316 10.94 -10.73 11.71
CA ASN A 316 12.19 -11.26 11.18
C ASN A 316 12.15 -11.10 9.66
N ILE A 317 13.03 -10.26 9.10
CA ILE A 317 13.15 -10.05 7.65
C ILE A 317 13.39 -11.42 7.01
N PRO A 318 12.46 -11.96 6.19
CA PRO A 318 12.66 -13.24 5.54
C PRO A 318 13.95 -13.26 4.72
N SER A 319 14.57 -14.42 4.59
CA SER A 319 15.77 -14.60 3.76
C SER A 319 15.54 -14.13 2.31
N ILE A 320 14.31 -14.24 1.80
CA ILE A 320 13.91 -13.75 0.47
C ILE A 320 13.99 -12.22 0.35
N CYS A 321 13.76 -11.50 1.46
CA CYS A 321 13.91 -10.05 1.52
C CYS A 321 15.38 -9.64 1.63
N LEU A 322 16.28 -10.50 2.16
CA LEU A 322 17.70 -10.20 2.23
C LEU A 322 18.31 -9.99 0.85
N GLY A 323 17.90 -10.76 -0.16
CA GLY A 323 18.39 -10.63 -1.54
C GLY A 323 17.95 -9.34 -2.27
N CYS A 324 17.02 -8.57 -1.71
CA CYS A 324 16.55 -7.29 -2.25
C CYS A 324 16.91 -6.08 -1.36
N HIS A 325 17.40 -6.32 -0.14
CA HIS A 325 17.65 -5.27 0.86
C HIS A 325 19.07 -5.27 1.41
N PHE A 326 19.90 -6.26 1.06
CA PHE A 326 21.30 -6.32 1.48
C PHE A 326 22.18 -6.92 0.36
N ASP A 327 23.29 -6.25 0.05
CA ASP A 327 24.40 -6.89 -0.67
C ASP A 327 25.09 -7.85 0.31
N TYR A 328 25.23 -9.13 -0.05
CA TYR A 328 26.03 -10.08 0.73
C TYR A 328 27.13 -10.72 -0.13
N PRO A 329 28.42 -10.56 0.23
CA PRO A 329 28.94 -9.68 1.28
C PRO A 329 28.83 -8.19 0.88
N PRO A 330 28.63 -7.26 1.84
CA PRO A 330 28.61 -5.83 1.54
C PRO A 330 29.98 -5.41 1.00
N THR A 331 30.02 -4.89 -0.23
CA THR A 331 31.26 -4.30 -0.76
C THR A 331 31.33 -2.84 -0.32
N ALA A 332 32.52 -2.35 0.03
CA ALA A 332 32.72 -0.97 0.47
C ALA A 332 32.45 0.07 -0.64
N ILE A 333 32.13 -0.38 -1.86
CA ILE A 333 32.11 0.42 -3.09
C ILE A 333 30.74 0.37 -3.78
N SER A 334 29.89 -0.63 -3.50
CA SER A 334 28.52 -0.72 -4.06
C SER A 334 27.48 -0.28 -3.05
N GLY A 335 26.79 0.83 -3.33
CA GLY A 335 25.54 1.16 -2.64
C GLY A 335 24.42 0.19 -3.04
N ASN A 336 24.43 -1.04 -2.52
CA ASN A 336 23.37 -2.05 -2.67
C ASN A 336 22.61 -2.04 -4.01
N THR A 337 23.36 -2.20 -5.12
CA THR A 337 22.79 -2.15 -6.47
C THR A 337 21.68 -3.19 -6.65
N GLN A 338 21.79 -4.33 -5.96
CA GLN A 338 20.77 -5.39 -5.95
C GLN A 338 19.39 -4.89 -5.48
N SER A 339 19.35 -3.96 -4.51
CA SER A 339 18.11 -3.35 -4.05
C SER A 339 17.39 -2.49 -5.11
N ILE A 340 18.10 -1.99 -6.11
CA ILE A 340 17.50 -1.17 -7.18
C ILE A 340 16.98 -2.09 -8.27
N ILE A 341 17.81 -3.02 -8.70
CA ILE A 341 17.48 -3.95 -9.79
C ILE A 341 16.49 -5.03 -9.36
N SER A 342 16.26 -5.24 -8.06
CA SER A 342 15.23 -6.16 -7.57
C SER A 342 13.82 -5.77 -8.04
N TYR A 343 13.54 -4.47 -8.21
CA TYR A 343 12.24 -4.02 -8.65
C TYR A 343 11.89 -4.47 -10.08
N SER A 344 12.86 -4.77 -10.93
CA SER A 344 12.59 -5.26 -12.29
C SER A 344 12.35 -6.78 -12.36
N ARG A 345 12.38 -7.51 -11.24
CA ARG A 345 12.43 -8.98 -11.23
C ARG A 345 11.10 -9.61 -10.85
N GLN A 346 10.75 -10.71 -11.53
CA GLN A 346 9.58 -11.53 -11.22
C GLN A 346 9.88 -12.66 -10.23
N ASN A 347 11.05 -13.30 -10.36
CA ASN A 347 11.45 -14.47 -9.57
C ASN A 347 12.80 -14.20 -8.88
N PHE A 348 12.99 -14.81 -7.70
CA PHE A 348 14.21 -14.71 -6.91
C PHE A 348 14.72 -16.09 -6.47
N PRO A 349 16.05 -16.28 -6.37
CA PRO A 349 17.11 -15.39 -6.86
C PRO A 349 17.23 -15.40 -8.40
N LEU A 350 17.90 -14.40 -8.99
CA LEU A 350 18.28 -14.46 -10.41
C LEU A 350 19.42 -15.45 -10.63
N SER A 351 19.56 -15.91 -11.88
CA SER A 351 20.86 -16.38 -12.37
C SER A 351 21.86 -15.22 -12.41
N GLU A 352 23.12 -15.47 -12.05
CA GLU A 352 24.17 -14.45 -11.89
C GLU A 352 24.43 -13.58 -13.14
N ASN A 353 23.92 -13.96 -14.31
CA ASN A 353 24.20 -13.33 -15.60
C ASN A 353 23.00 -12.62 -16.25
N MET A 354 21.85 -12.54 -15.58
CA MET A 354 20.68 -11.87 -16.17
C MET A 354 20.68 -10.37 -15.85
N LEU A 355 20.92 -9.55 -16.88
CA LEU A 355 20.82 -8.09 -16.78
C LEU A 355 19.35 -7.68 -16.56
N PRO A 356 19.09 -6.68 -15.69
CA PRO A 356 17.75 -6.16 -15.51
C PRO A 356 17.29 -5.43 -16.77
N ILE A 357 16.01 -5.57 -17.12
CA ILE A 357 15.40 -4.79 -18.19
C ILE A 357 14.67 -3.61 -17.53
N LEU A 358 15.37 -2.48 -17.44
CA LEU A 358 14.84 -1.23 -16.90
C LEU A 358 14.65 -0.23 -18.02
N LEU A 359 13.65 0.63 -17.91
CA LEU A 359 13.46 1.73 -18.85
C LEU A 359 12.94 2.95 -18.11
N THR A 360 13.30 4.15 -18.59
CA THR A 360 12.69 5.37 -18.09
C THR A 360 11.23 5.41 -18.51
N THR A 361 10.34 5.72 -17.59
CA THR A 361 8.88 5.66 -17.82
C THR A 361 8.21 6.94 -17.29
N SER A 362 6.89 7.01 -17.44
CA SER A 362 6.05 7.97 -16.71
C SER A 362 5.12 7.19 -15.78
N TRP A 363 4.69 7.82 -14.70
CA TRP A 363 3.72 7.23 -13.79
C TRP A 363 2.38 6.86 -14.45
N ASP A 364 1.94 7.57 -15.50
CA ASP A 364 0.72 7.29 -16.25
C ASP A 364 0.90 6.01 -17.09
N ASN A 365 2.11 5.79 -17.59
CA ASN A 365 2.43 4.58 -18.31
C ASN A 365 2.46 3.37 -17.36
N GLU A 366 3.11 3.48 -16.19
CA GLU A 366 3.08 2.42 -15.18
C GLU A 366 1.65 2.14 -14.70
N ALA A 367 0.83 3.17 -14.51
CA ALA A 367 -0.57 3.01 -14.15
C ALA A 367 -1.34 2.19 -15.18
N ARG A 368 -1.19 2.51 -16.48
CA ARG A 368 -1.81 1.72 -17.57
C ARG A 368 -1.34 0.26 -17.57
N VAL A 369 -0.06 0.02 -17.28
CA VAL A 369 0.50 -1.34 -17.21
C VAL A 369 -0.11 -2.12 -16.06
N VAL A 370 -0.21 -1.53 -14.86
CA VAL A 370 -0.83 -2.17 -13.69
C VAL A 370 -2.32 -2.38 -13.87
N ILE A 371 -3.05 -1.39 -14.38
CA ILE A 371 -4.49 -1.50 -14.67
C ILE A 371 -4.73 -2.66 -15.64
N ARG A 372 -3.96 -2.76 -16.74
CA ARG A 372 -4.07 -3.88 -17.67
C ARG A 372 -3.76 -5.22 -17.00
N TRP A 373 -2.76 -5.27 -16.12
CA TRP A 373 -2.45 -6.47 -15.35
C TRP A 373 -3.64 -6.87 -14.47
N LYS A 374 -4.18 -5.93 -13.68
CA LYS A 374 -5.31 -6.15 -12.77
C LYS A 374 -6.56 -6.61 -13.52
N MET A 375 -6.87 -5.99 -14.66
CA MET A 375 -8.03 -6.37 -15.49
C MET A 375 -7.97 -7.82 -16.01
N ASN A 376 -6.76 -8.39 -16.12
CA ASN A 376 -6.55 -9.78 -16.51
C ASN A 376 -6.41 -10.73 -15.31
N HIS A 377 -6.37 -10.20 -14.10
CA HIS A 377 -6.25 -10.98 -12.87
C HIS A 377 -7.61 -11.57 -12.48
N GLU A 378 -7.61 -12.77 -11.92
CA GLU A 378 -8.82 -13.48 -11.49
C GLU A 378 -9.67 -12.64 -10.53
N THR A 379 -9.01 -11.98 -9.58
CA THR A 379 -9.71 -11.15 -8.59
C THR A 379 -10.57 -10.04 -9.19
N TRP A 380 -10.11 -9.43 -10.30
CA TRP A 380 -10.91 -8.43 -11.01
C TRP A 380 -12.08 -9.06 -11.78
N ARG A 381 -11.84 -10.19 -12.46
CA ARG A 381 -12.88 -10.88 -13.23
C ARG A 381 -14.05 -11.28 -12.34
N THR A 382 -13.76 -11.87 -11.18
CA THR A 382 -14.77 -12.25 -10.19
C THR A 382 -15.55 -11.03 -9.68
N LEU A 383 -14.88 -9.91 -9.38
CA LEU A 383 -15.57 -8.69 -8.94
C LEU A 383 -16.59 -8.20 -9.98
N ILE A 384 -16.16 -8.13 -11.24
CA ILE A 384 -17.02 -7.68 -12.35
C ILE A 384 -18.16 -8.67 -12.61
N GLU A 385 -17.95 -9.97 -12.40
CA GLU A 385 -19.01 -10.98 -12.53
C GLU A 385 -20.07 -10.85 -11.43
N LEU A 386 -19.67 -10.56 -10.19
CA LEU A 386 -20.59 -10.38 -9.06
C LEU A 386 -21.35 -9.05 -9.09
N GLN A 387 -20.91 -8.09 -9.90
CA GLN A 387 -21.57 -6.78 -10.06
C GLN A 387 -22.56 -6.70 -11.24
N LYS A 388 -22.66 -7.78 -12.03
CA LYS A 388 -23.67 -7.94 -13.08
C LYS A 388 -24.95 -8.50 -12.49
#